data_AF-A0ABD0PJB6-F1
#
_entry.id   AF-A0ABD0PJB6-F1
#
_cell.length_a   1.000
_cell.length_b   1.000
_cell.length_c   1.000
_cell.angle_alpha   90.00
_cell.angle_beta   90.00
_cell.angle_gamma   90.00
#
_symmetry.space_group_name_H-M   'P 1'
#
loop_
_entity.id
_entity.type
_entity.pdbx_description
1 polymer ?
#
loop_
_entity_poly.entity_id
_entity_poly.type
_entity_poly.pdbx_seq_one_letter_code
_entity_poly.pdbx_strand_id
1 'polypeptide(L)' 'LRDDFRQPPNDVVVAAGEPAVLECVPPRGHPEPTVSWKRNNVRVNDKDGRIS' A
#
# COMPACT_ATOMS: atom_id res chain seq x y z
N LEU A 1 -2.63 14.83 17.57
CA LEU A 1 -2.75 14.51 16.13
C LEU A 1 -3.28 13.09 16.08
N ARG A 2 -4.29 12.77 15.25
CA ARG A 2 -4.73 11.37 15.16
C ARG A 2 -3.80 10.71 14.15
N ASP A 3 -2.78 10.02 14.67
CA ASP A 3 -1.66 9.45 13.91
C ASP A 3 -2.00 8.11 13.24
N ASP A 4 -3.26 7.67 13.36
CA ASP A 4 -3.74 6.44 12.76
C ASP A 4 -3.97 6.64 11.25
N PHE A 5 -3.57 5.63 10.48
CA PHE A 5 -3.95 5.53 9.07
C PHE A 5 -5.46 5.67 8.94
N ARG A 6 -5.91 6.50 8.00
CA ARG A 6 -7.33 6.64 7.67
C ARG A 6 -7.89 5.31 7.18
N GLN A 7 -7.04 4.55 6.50
CA GLN A 7 -7.30 3.18 6.11
C GLN A 7 -5.99 2.39 6.12
N PRO A 8 -5.81 1.44 7.06
CA PRO A 8 -4.69 0.54 7.06
C PRO A 8 -4.87 -0.54 5.97
N PRO A 9 -3.78 -1.06 5.40
CA PRO A 9 -3.85 -2.23 4.54
C PRO A 9 -4.28 -3.45 5.35
N ASN A 10 -5.14 -4.29 4.75
CA ASN A 10 -5.60 -5.54 5.33
C ASN A 10 -5.25 -6.70 4.40
N ASP A 11 -5.28 -7.92 4.95
CA ASP A 11 -5.09 -9.12 4.18
C ASP A 11 -6.24 -9.32 3.19
N VAL A 12 -5.90 -9.69 1.96
CA VAL A 12 -6.86 -9.99 0.88
C VAL A 12 -6.61 -11.38 0.33
N VAL A 13 -7.69 -12.10 0.01
CA VAL A 13 -7.65 -13.41 -0.64
C VAL A 13 -8.19 -13.22 -2.07
N VAL A 14 -7.42 -13.65 -3.06
CA VAL A 14 -7.76 -13.52 -4.48
C VAL A 14 -7.56 -14.85 -5.21
N ALA A 15 -8.25 -15.04 -6.33
CA ALA A 15 -8.04 -16.20 -7.18
C ALA A 15 -6.71 -16.10 -7.93
N ALA A 16 -6.15 -17.25 -8.32
CA ALA A 16 -4.93 -17.29 -9.10
C ALA A 16 -5.13 -16.62 -10.48
N GLY A 17 -4.25 -15.68 -10.81
CA GLY A 17 -4.31 -14.92 -12.07
C GLY A 17 -5.12 -13.62 -11.99
N GLU A 18 -5.84 -13.39 -10.89
CA GLU A 18 -6.52 -12.12 -10.64
C GLU A 18 -5.61 -11.13 -9.90
N PRO A 19 -5.79 -9.81 -10.14
CA PRO A 19 -5.05 -8.78 -9.40
C PRO A 19 -5.52 -8.70 -7.94
N ALA A 20 -4.57 -8.48 -7.03
CA ALA A 20 -4.86 -8.12 -5.64
C ALA A 20 -4.70 -6.62 -5.44
N VAL A 21 -5.66 -6.01 -4.76
CA VAL A 21 -5.62 -4.58 -4.40
C VAL A 21 -5.37 -4.47 -2.89
N LEU A 22 -4.31 -3.74 -2.53
CA LEU A 22 -4.00 -3.40 -1.14
C LEU A 22 -4.24 -1.90 -0.95
N GLU A 23 -5.38 -1.55 -0.34
CA GLU A 23 -5.72 -0.15 -0.10
C GLU A 23 -4.94 0.40 1.11
N CYS A 24 -4.40 1.62 0.98
CA CYS A 24 -3.69 2.30 2.05
C CYS A 24 -3.87 3.80 1.92
N VAL A 25 -4.45 4.44 2.95
CA VAL A 25 -4.65 5.90 2.99
C VAL A 25 -3.94 6.47 4.20
N PRO A 26 -2.85 7.25 4.01
CA PRO A 26 -2.10 7.82 5.11
C PRO A 26 -2.93 8.88 5.86
N PRO A 27 -2.58 9.21 7.12
CA PRO A 27 -3.14 10.39 7.79
C PRO A 27 -2.84 11.66 6.98
N ARG A 28 -3.61 12.74 7.20
CA ARG A 28 -3.25 14.04 6.62
C ARG A 28 -2.09 14.62 7.42
N GLY A 29 -1.07 15.13 6.73
CA GLY A 29 0.11 15.72 7.34
C GLY A 29 0.64 16.89 6.53
N HIS A 30 1.50 17.70 7.15
CA HIS A 30 2.26 18.73 6.46
C HIS A 30 3.76 18.56 6.74
N PRO A 31 4.60 18.27 5.72
CA PRO A 31 4.24 18.09 4.31
C PRO A 31 3.34 16.86 4.08
N GLU A 32 2.73 16.78 2.89
CA GLU A 32 1.90 15.63 2.51
C GLU A 32 2.72 14.32 2.63
N PRO A 33 2.18 13.28 3.28
CA PRO A 33 2.91 12.03 3.47
C PRO A 33 2.95 11.18 2.19
N THR A 34 4.00 10.38 2.08
CA THR A 34 4.20 9.46 0.94
C THR A 34 3.95 8.02 1.36
N VAL A 35 3.25 7.25 0.51
CA VAL A 35 3.00 5.82 0.72
C VAL A 35 4.05 4.98 -0.01
N SER A 36 4.45 3.86 0.62
CA SER A 36 5.54 3.02 0.16
C SER A 36 5.25 1.55 0.49
N TRP A 37 5.25 0.67 -0.51
CA TRP A 37 5.09 -0.77 -0.34
C TRP A 37 6.42 -1.51 -0.22
N LYS A 38 6.41 -2.59 0.58
CA LYS A 38 7.49 -3.57 0.71
C LYS A 38 6.93 -4.97 0.59
N ARG A 39 7.70 -5.87 -0.01
CA ARG A 39 7.42 -7.32 -0.06
C ARG A 39 8.60 -8.03 0.56
N ASN A 40 8.37 -8.84 1.61
CA ASN A 40 9.43 -9.55 2.32
C ASN A 40 10.59 -8.61 2.75
N ASN A 41 10.25 -7.45 3.31
CA ASN A 41 11.17 -6.38 3.71
C ASN A 41 11.93 -5.66 2.57
N VAL A 42 11.71 -6.02 1.31
CA VAL A 42 12.32 -5.36 0.14
C VAL A 42 11.36 -4.32 -0.43
N ARG A 43 11.86 -3.12 -0.75
CA ARG A 43 11.09 -2.05 -1.39
C ARG A 43 10.57 -2.54 -2.74
N VAL A 44 9.26 -2.43 -2.93
CA VAL A 44 8.63 -2.73 -4.21
C VAL A 44 8.94 -1.60 -5.20
N ASN A 45 9.35 -1.97 -6.42
CA ASN A 45 9.52 -1.05 -7.53
C ASN A 45 8.22 -1.00 -8.33
N ASP A 46 7.66 0.19 -8.50
CA ASP A 46 6.46 0.48 -9.30
C ASP A 46 6.68 0.24 -10.81
N LYS A 47 7.94 0.13 -11.26
CA LYS A 47 8.26 -0.22 -12.65
C LYS A 47 8.22 -1.71 -12.94
N ASP A 48 8.03 -2.54 -11.92
CA ASP A 48 7.83 -3.97 -12.09
C ASP A 48 6.37 -4.15 -12.56
N GLY A 49 6.16 -4.34 -13.87
CA GLY A 49 4.84 -4.24 -14.56
C GLY A 49 3.71 -5.18 -14.10
N ARG A 50 3.88 -5.80 -12.93
CA ARG A 50 2.88 -6.51 -12.14
C ARG A 50 2.20 -5.62 -11.09
N ILE A 51 2.67 -4.38 -10.91
CA ILE A 51 2.20 -3.45 -9.86
C ILE A 51 1.91 -2.12 -10.56
N SER A 52 0.64 -1.71 -10.51
CA SER A 52 0.08 -0.54 -11.20
C SER A 52 -0.74 0.32 -10.26
#